data_AF-A0AAQ3S330-F1
#
_entry.id   AF-A0AAQ3S330-F1
#
_cell.length_a   1.000
_cell.length_b   1.000
_cell.length_c   1.000
_cell.angle_alpha   90.00
_cell.angle_beta   90.00
_cell.angle_gamma   90.00
#
_symmetry.space_group_name_H-M   'P 1'
#
loop_
_entity.id
_entity.type
_entity.pdbx_description
1 polymer ?
#
loop_
_entity_poly.entity_id
_entity_poly.type
_entity_poly.pdbx_seq_one_letter_code
_entity_poly.pdbx_strand_id
1 'polypeptide(L)'
;MLFTWRDDEKSRNCCKWKGIQCDHQTGHVIILRLRASNIQYLRATVNISSLFALQNIQHFDLSYNFFLWSHIPELMGSLTNLRYLNLSYSSFGGNIPTQLGSLTYLMYLDLSYNN
;
A
#
# COMPACT_ATOMS: atom_id res chain seq x y z
N MET A 1 -4.29 -12.58 -4.03
CA MET A 1 -5.14 -11.36 -4.11
C MET A 1 -5.24 -10.78 -5.53
N LEU A 2 -4.36 -11.15 -6.47
CA LEU A 2 -4.19 -10.43 -7.75
C LEU A 2 -4.87 -11.10 -8.96
N PHE A 3 -5.83 -12.02 -8.77
CA PHE A 3 -6.46 -12.75 -9.89
C PHE A 3 -7.23 -11.84 -10.88
N THR A 4 -7.63 -10.65 -10.41
CA THR A 4 -8.28 -9.61 -11.23
C THR A 4 -7.28 -8.65 -11.88
N TRP A 5 -6.01 -8.67 -11.46
CA TRP A 5 -4.95 -7.83 -12.00
C TRP A 5 -4.35 -8.55 -13.20
N ARG A 6 -5.04 -8.44 -14.34
CA ARG A 6 -4.56 -9.03 -15.60
C ARG A 6 -4.07 -7.93 -16.52
N ASP A 7 -2.93 -8.18 -17.14
CA ASP A 7 -2.38 -7.36 -18.21
C ASP A 7 -2.83 -7.91 -19.57
N ASP A 8 -4.14 -8.00 -19.76
CA ASP A 8 -4.76 -8.32 -21.05
C ASP A 8 -5.55 -7.11 -21.58
N GLU A 9 -5.80 -7.08 -22.89
CA GLU A 9 -6.46 -5.92 -23.53
C GLU A 9 -7.85 -5.61 -22.93
N LYS A 10 -8.49 -6.58 -22.26
CA LYS A 10 -9.79 -6.43 -21.61
C LYS A 10 -9.70 -5.89 -20.18
N SER A 11 -8.51 -5.87 -19.58
CA SER A 11 -8.24 -5.55 -18.18
C SER A 11 -7.29 -4.36 -17.97
N ARG A 12 -7.12 -3.49 -18.97
CA ARG A 12 -6.31 -2.25 -18.87
C ARG A 12 -6.83 -1.22 -17.86
N ASN A 13 -8.09 -1.34 -17.41
CA ASN A 13 -8.66 -0.43 -16.42
C ASN A 13 -8.46 -0.97 -14.99
N CYS A 14 -7.40 -0.50 -14.35
CA CYS A 14 -7.05 -0.89 -12.98
C CYS A 14 -8.13 -0.53 -11.94
N CYS A 15 -9.00 0.44 -12.22
CA CYS A 15 -10.09 0.83 -11.32
C CYS A 15 -11.16 -0.26 -11.16
N LYS A 16 -11.13 -1.31 -12.01
CA LYS A 16 -11.99 -2.50 -11.88
C LYS A 16 -11.33 -3.60 -11.06
N TRP A 17 -10.06 -3.47 -10.70
CA TRP A 17 -9.32 -4.51 -10.00
C TRP A 17 -9.72 -4.55 -8.53
N LYS A 18 -9.80 -5.77 -7.99
CA LYS A 18 -10.11 -5.95 -6.58
C LYS A 18 -9.06 -5.26 -5.73
N GLY A 19 -9.52 -4.47 -4.76
CA GLY A 19 -8.66 -3.72 -3.85
C GLY A 19 -8.23 -2.35 -4.36
N ILE A 20 -8.55 -1.99 -5.62
CA ILE A 20 -8.31 -0.65 -6.16
C ILE A 20 -9.63 0.12 -6.18
N GLN A 21 -9.59 1.37 -5.72
CA GLN A 21 -10.63 2.35 -6.00
C GLN A 21 -9.98 3.59 -6.59
N CYS A 22 -10.56 4.10 -7.67
CA CYS A 22 -10.15 5.33 -8.29
C CYS A 22 -11.12 6.47 -7.96
N ASP A 23 -10.62 7.68 -8.03
CA ASP A 23 -11.44 8.89 -8.01
C ASP A 23 -12.31 8.95 -9.27
N HIS A 24 -13.59 9.28 -9.10
CA HIS A 24 -14.58 9.21 -10.19
C HIS A 24 -14.44 10.35 -11.20
N GLN A 25 -13.73 11.43 -10.84
CA GLN A 25 -13.55 12.62 -11.69
C GLN A 25 -12.23 12.56 -12.46
N THR A 26 -11.16 12.20 -11.76
CA THR A 26 -9.77 12.22 -12.28
C THR A 26 -9.31 10.84 -12.76
N GLY A 27 -9.94 9.76 -12.31
CA GLY A 27 -9.51 8.40 -12.61
C GLY A 27 -8.25 7.96 -11.84
N HIS A 28 -7.68 8.81 -10.97
CA HIS A 28 -6.51 8.45 -10.18
C HIS A 28 -6.83 7.42 -9.09
N VAL A 29 -5.92 6.51 -8.81
CA VAL A 29 -6.05 5.57 -7.70
C VAL A 29 -5.99 6.31 -6.37
N ILE A 30 -7.04 6.18 -5.56
CA ILE A 30 -7.16 6.79 -4.23
C ILE A 30 -7.16 5.75 -3.11
N ILE A 31 -7.53 4.50 -3.41
CA ILE A 31 -7.49 3.39 -2.45
C ILE A 31 -6.75 2.23 -3.08
N LEU A 32 -5.78 1.70 -2.33
CA LEU A 32 -5.08 0.46 -2.64
C LEU A 32 -5.09 -0.46 -1.40
N ARG A 33 -5.82 -1.57 -1.51
CA ARG A 33 -5.91 -2.61 -0.47
C ARG A 33 -5.32 -3.91 -1.00
N LEU A 34 -4.15 -4.25 -0.48
CA LEU A 34 -3.41 -5.47 -0.75
C LEU A 34 -3.23 -6.34 0.51
N ARG A 35 -4.15 -6.21 1.48
CA ARG A 35 -4.19 -7.03 2.68
C ARG A 35 -4.21 -8.52 2.36
N ALA A 36 -3.28 -9.30 2.89
CA ALA A 36 -3.26 -10.73 2.61
C ALA A 36 -4.48 -11.48 3.15
N SER A 37 -4.74 -12.66 2.59
CA SER A 37 -5.68 -13.63 3.13
C SER A 37 -4.97 -14.95 3.47
N ASN A 38 -5.63 -15.84 4.22
CA ASN A 38 -5.08 -17.11 4.72
C ASN A 38 -4.39 -18.00 3.66
N ILE A 39 -4.71 -17.82 2.38
CA ILE A 39 -4.20 -18.62 1.26
C ILE A 39 -3.21 -17.88 0.35
N GLN A 40 -3.13 -16.54 0.43
CA GLN A 40 -2.31 -15.73 -0.48
C GLN A 40 -1.85 -14.44 0.20
N TYR A 41 -0.52 -14.29 0.34
CA TYR A 41 0.15 -13.10 0.86
C TYR A 41 1.25 -12.66 -0.11
N LEU A 42 1.57 -11.37 -0.10
CA LEU A 42 2.74 -10.85 -0.80
C LEU A 42 3.98 -11.24 -0.02
N ARG A 43 4.90 -11.93 -0.69
CA ARG A 43 6.23 -12.28 -0.18
C ARG A 43 7.28 -11.64 -1.07
N ALA A 44 7.83 -10.52 -0.64
CA ALA A 44 8.85 -9.80 -1.40
C ALA A 44 9.72 -8.96 -0.46
N THR A 45 10.95 -8.68 -0.88
CA THR A 45 11.67 -7.50 -0.39
C THR A 45 10.94 -6.27 -0.92
N VAL A 46 10.74 -5.28 -0.05
CA VAL A 46 9.94 -4.11 -0.39
C VAL A 46 10.67 -3.23 -1.42
N ASN A 47 10.42 -3.46 -2.71
CA ASN A 47 10.68 -2.49 -3.76
C ASN A 47 9.35 -1.86 -4.19
N ILE A 48 8.84 -0.95 -3.37
CA ILE A 48 7.62 -0.19 -3.64
C ILE A 48 7.89 1.09 -4.45
N SER A 49 9.06 1.19 -5.12
CA SER A 49 9.44 2.39 -5.89
C SER A 49 8.38 2.79 -6.93
N SER A 50 7.73 1.81 -7.53
CA SER A 50 6.64 2.00 -8.49
C SER A 50 5.33 2.46 -7.85
N LEU A 51 5.10 2.20 -6.54
CA LEU A 51 3.90 2.66 -5.84
C LEU A 51 3.94 4.16 -5.58
N PHE A 52 5.12 4.80 -5.59
CA PHE A 52 5.24 6.25 -5.47
C PHE A 52 4.73 7.00 -6.71
N ALA A 53 4.46 6.32 -7.82
CA ALA A 53 3.71 6.93 -8.94
C ALA A 53 2.26 7.27 -8.54
N LEU A 54 1.72 6.64 -7.49
CA LEU A 54 0.33 6.78 -7.05
C LEU A 54 0.18 7.89 -5.99
N GLN A 55 0.63 9.11 -6.32
CA GLN A 55 0.68 10.28 -5.42
C GLN A 55 -0.69 10.71 -4.87
N ASN A 56 -1.78 10.20 -5.44
CA ASN A 56 -3.16 10.52 -5.05
C ASN A 56 -3.75 9.52 -4.04
N ILE A 57 -2.99 8.49 -3.64
CA ILE A 57 -3.46 7.50 -2.68
C ILE A 57 -3.78 8.16 -1.34
N GLN A 58 -4.96 7.85 -0.83
CA GLN A 58 -5.48 8.29 0.46
C GLN A 58 -5.62 7.12 1.45
N HIS A 59 -5.83 5.90 0.95
CA HIS A 59 -6.00 4.71 1.78
C HIS A 59 -5.10 3.59 1.27
N PHE A 60 -4.12 3.20 2.09
CA PHE A 60 -3.16 2.16 1.74
C PHE A 60 -3.11 1.08 2.81
N ASP A 61 -3.47 -0.14 2.42
CA ASP A 61 -3.50 -1.31 3.31
C ASP A 61 -2.61 -2.43 2.73
N LEU A 62 -1.50 -2.71 3.41
CA LEU A 62 -0.59 -3.82 3.15
C LEU A 62 -0.57 -4.82 4.32
N SER A 63 -1.59 -4.82 5.18
CA SER A 63 -1.60 -5.66 6.37
C SER A 63 -1.57 -7.17 6.06
N TYR A 64 -1.09 -7.97 7.02
CA TYR A 64 -1.03 -9.45 6.93
C TYR A 64 -0.10 -10.00 5.83
N ASN A 65 0.79 -9.19 5.25
CA ASN A 65 1.73 -9.66 4.23
C ASN A 65 3.03 -10.22 4.86
N PHE A 66 4.00 -10.61 4.05
CA PHE A 66 5.28 -11.11 4.55
C PHE A 66 6.46 -10.41 3.86
N PHE A 67 6.87 -9.27 4.43
CA PHE A 67 7.93 -8.42 3.87
C PHE A 67 9.33 -8.75 4.39
N LEU A 68 9.57 -9.95 4.91
CA LEU A 68 10.92 -10.49 5.15
C LEU A 68 11.81 -9.61 6.06
N TRP A 69 11.26 -8.99 7.09
CA TRP A 69 11.98 -8.06 7.99
C TRP A 69 12.57 -6.83 7.26
N SER A 70 11.99 -6.48 6.11
CA SER A 70 12.34 -5.25 5.39
C SER A 70 12.01 -4.03 6.25
N HIS A 71 12.78 -2.96 6.04
CA HIS A 71 12.45 -1.66 6.63
C HIS A 71 11.24 -1.05 5.91
N ILE A 72 10.45 -0.27 6.64
CA ILE A 72 9.46 0.62 6.01
C ILE A 72 10.26 1.67 5.21
N PRO A 73 10.00 1.85 3.91
CA PRO A 73 10.77 2.80 3.11
C PRO A 73 10.48 4.25 3.48
N GLU A 74 11.52 5.07 3.62
CA GLU A 74 11.41 6.51 3.89
C GLU A 74 10.52 7.24 2.87
N LEU A 75 10.57 6.80 1.61
CA LEU A 75 9.78 7.32 0.51
C LEU A 75 8.26 7.23 0.75
N MET A 76 7.80 6.39 1.68
CA MET A 76 6.39 6.36 2.10
C MET A 76 5.93 7.70 2.67
N GLY A 77 6.83 8.51 3.23
CA GLY A 77 6.58 9.89 3.65
C GLY A 77 6.25 10.86 2.51
N SER A 78 6.49 10.49 1.25
CA SER A 78 6.15 11.33 0.09
C SER A 78 4.68 11.23 -0.34
N LEU A 79 3.94 10.21 0.13
CA LEU A 79 2.53 9.99 -0.17
C LEU A 79 1.65 10.94 0.66
N THR A 80 1.85 12.24 0.49
CA THR A 80 1.32 13.29 1.36
C THR A 80 -0.21 13.33 1.45
N ASN A 81 -0.92 12.76 0.47
CA ASN A 81 -2.39 12.63 0.49
C ASN A 81 -2.91 11.48 1.36
N LEU A 82 -2.04 10.65 1.96
CA LEU A 82 -2.44 9.53 2.81
C LEU A 82 -3.26 10.00 4.01
N ARG A 83 -4.38 9.32 4.22
CA ARG A 83 -5.28 9.46 5.38
C ARG A 83 -5.32 8.19 6.21
N TYR A 84 -5.10 7.03 5.58
CA TYR A 84 -5.12 5.73 6.22
C TYR A 84 -3.93 4.90 5.74
N LEU A 85 -3.09 4.44 6.67
CA LEU A 85 -1.97 3.54 6.42
C LEU A 85 -2.03 2.35 7.38
N ASN A 86 -2.12 1.14 6.84
CA ASN A 86 -2.05 -0.10 7.61
C ASN A 86 -0.95 -1.02 7.09
N LEU A 87 0.08 -1.21 7.92
CA LEU A 87 1.21 -2.10 7.70
C LEU A 87 1.27 -3.21 8.76
N SER A 88 0.20 -3.42 9.52
CA SER A 88 0.18 -4.37 10.63
C SER A 88 0.35 -5.82 10.18
N TYR A 89 0.91 -6.65 11.06
CA TYR A 89 1.09 -8.08 10.80
C TYR A 89 1.87 -8.39 9.51
N SER A 90 2.83 -7.55 9.12
CA SER A 90 3.48 -7.67 7.81
C SER A 90 4.96 -8.04 7.84
N SER A 91 5.48 -8.39 9.02
CA SER A 91 6.89 -8.72 9.23
C SER A 91 7.84 -7.62 8.73
N PHE A 92 7.48 -6.36 8.94
CA PHE A 92 8.44 -5.26 8.85
C PHE A 92 9.42 -5.34 10.02
N GLY A 93 10.63 -4.86 9.78
CA GLY A 93 11.73 -4.80 10.74
C GLY A 93 12.34 -3.40 10.82
N GLY A 94 13.19 -3.19 11.83
CA GLY A 94 14.02 -2.01 11.93
C GLY A 94 13.27 -0.77 12.42
N ASN A 95 13.83 0.41 12.18
CA ASN A 95 13.27 1.65 12.71
C ASN A 95 12.09 2.15 11.88
N ILE A 96 11.11 2.74 12.55
CA ILE A 96 10.05 3.52 11.91
C ILE A 96 10.70 4.77 11.27
N PRO A 97 10.59 4.98 9.95
CA PRO A 97 11.21 6.13 9.30
C PRO A 97 10.53 7.43 9.74
N THR A 98 11.34 8.43 10.12
CA THR A 98 10.87 9.73 10.59
C THR A 98 10.10 10.49 9.51
N GLN A 99 10.32 10.16 8.25
CA GLN A 99 9.63 10.70 7.07
C GLN A 99 8.13 10.38 7.09
N LEU A 100 7.65 9.38 7.84
CA LEU A 100 6.20 9.21 8.06
C LEU A 100 5.58 10.43 8.78
N GLY A 101 6.38 11.21 9.51
CA GLY A 101 5.94 12.48 10.09
C GLY A 101 5.57 13.55 9.06
N SER A 102 5.97 13.40 7.79
CA SER A 102 5.58 14.29 6.70
C SER A 102 4.14 14.06 6.21
N LEU A 103 3.48 12.99 6.66
CA LEU A 103 2.12 12.64 6.25
C LEU A 103 1.08 13.46 7.04
N THR A 104 0.99 14.76 6.74
CA THR A 104 0.19 15.72 7.51
C THR A 104 -1.32 15.48 7.47
N TYR A 105 -1.83 14.70 6.50
CA TYR A 105 -3.24 14.32 6.40
C TYR A 105 -3.56 12.95 7.02
N LEU A 106 -2.57 12.27 7.59
CA LEU A 106 -2.74 10.92 8.12
C LEU A 106 -3.64 10.94 9.36
N MET A 107 -4.74 10.20 9.30
CA MET A 107 -5.73 10.07 10.38
C MET A 107 -5.66 8.72 11.07
N TYR A 108 -5.14 7.70 10.37
CA TYR A 108 -4.99 6.35 10.90
C TYR A 108 -3.64 5.77 10.48
N LEU A 109 -2.90 5.27 11.47
CA LEU A 109 -1.65 4.58 11.29
C LEU A 109 -1.66 3.31 12.15
N ASP A 110 -1.51 2.15 11.51
CA ASP A 110 -1.34 0.88 12.19
C ASP A 110 -0.04 0.19 11.75
N LEU A 111 0.88 0.10 12.69
CA LEU A 111 2.18 -0.56 12.55
C LEU A 111 2.29 -1.78 13.49
N SER A 112 1.20 -2.18 14.15
CA SER A 112 1.22 -3.23 15.16
C SER A 112 1.66 -4.59 14.61
N TYR A 113 2.23 -5.43 15.46
CA TYR A 113 2.70 -6.77 15.09
C TYR A 113 3.76 -6.77 13.98
N ASN A 114 4.70 -5.82 14.09
CA ASN A 114 6.00 -5.80 13.40
C ASN A 114 7.13 -5.76 14.45
N ASN A 115 8.38 -6.06 14.04
CA ASN A 115 9.57 -6.05 14.91
C ASN A 115 10.46 -4.85 14.63
#